data_AF-A0A5K0Y8I4-F1
#
_entry.id   AF-A0A5K0Y8I4-F1
#
_cell.length_a   1.000
_cell.length_b   1.000
_cell.length_c   1.000
_cell.angle_alpha   90.00
_cell.angle_beta   90.00
_cell.angle_gamma   90.00
#
_symmetry.space_group_name_H-M   'P 1'
#
loop_
_entity.id
_entity.type
_entity.pdbx_description
1 polymer ?
#
loop_
_entity_poly.entity_id
_entity_poly.type
_entity_poly.pdbx_seq_one_letter_code
_entity_poly.pdbx_strand_id
1 'polypeptide(L)' 'SNTTAASNISPDVQQILMTALSKVNLKQNEEGQWYVDSGAAAHVTGDV' A
#
# COMPACT_ATOMS: atom_id res chain seq x y z
N SER A 1 1.68 23.67 22.92
CA SER A 1 0.65 23.46 21.90
C SER A 1 1.34 23.03 20.62
N ASN A 2 1.24 21.76 20.22
CA ASN A 2 1.83 21.32 18.97
C ASN A 2 1.00 21.89 17.83
N THR A 3 1.59 22.85 17.12
CA THR A 3 1.06 23.44 15.91
C THR A 3 0.80 22.31 14.92
N THR A 4 -0.46 21.95 14.74
CA THR A 4 -0.92 21.11 13.65
C THR A 4 -0.45 21.80 12.38
N ALA A 5 0.64 21.30 11.78
CA ALA A 5 0.98 21.63 10.41
C ALA A 5 -0.21 21.14 9.58
N ALA A 6 -1.15 22.04 9.27
CA ALA A 6 -2.23 21.76 8.35
C ALA A 6 -1.54 21.35 7.05
N SER A 7 -1.55 20.04 6.78
CA SER A 7 -0.99 19.50 5.57
C SER A 7 -1.77 20.13 4.42
N ASN A 8 -1.15 21.04 3.66
CA ASN A 8 -1.75 21.75 2.51
C ASN A 8 -1.97 20.81 1.31
N ILE A 9 -2.24 19.52 1.57
CA ILE A 9 -2.49 18.53 0.55
C ILE A 9 -3.90 18.76 0.05
N SER A 10 -4.02 19.04 -1.25
CA SER A 10 -5.31 19.19 -1.93
C SER A 10 -6.23 18.00 -1.63
N PRO A 11 -7.54 18.21 -1.42
CA PRO A 11 -8.50 17.11 -1.22
C PRO A 11 -8.39 16.01 -2.28
N ASP A 12 -8.10 16.36 -3.53
CA ASP A 12 -7.92 15.39 -4.61
C ASP A 12 -6.72 14.47 -4.37
N VAL A 13 -5.61 15.03 -3.87
CA VAL A 13 -4.40 14.25 -3.54
C VAL A 13 -4.66 13.36 -2.32
N GLN A 14 -5.43 13.84 -1.34
CA GLN A 14 -5.85 13.01 -0.20
C GLN A 14 -6.73 11.84 -0.66
N GLN A 15 -7.67 12.10 -1.58
CA GLN A 15 -8.54 11.07 -2.13
C GLN A 15 -7.76 10.05 -2.95
N ILE A 16 -6.83 10.49 -3.79
CA ILE A 16 -5.94 9.60 -4.56
C ILE A 16 -5.13 8.72 -3.61
N LEU A 17 -4.55 9.29 -2.55
CA LEU A 17 -3.79 8.54 -1.55
C LEU A 17 -4.67 7.49 -0.85
N MET A 18 -5.84 7.88 -0.36
CA MET A 18 -6.77 6.94 0.29
C MET A 18 -7.20 5.81 -0.65
N THR A 19 -7.51 6.15 -1.91
CA THR A 19 -7.89 5.16 -2.94
C THR A 19 -6.72 4.26 -3.35
N ALA A 20 -5.49 4.75 -3.33
CA ALA A 20 -4.31 3.93 -3.58
C ALA A 20 -4.05 2.97 -2.41
N LEU A 21 -4.11 3.48 -1.18
CA LEU A 21 -3.93 2.69 0.04
C LEU A 21 -5.00 1.61 0.20
N SER A 22 -6.26 1.89 -0.16
CA SER A 22 -7.33 0.89 -0.07
C SER A 22 -7.17 -0.30 -1.02
N LYS A 23 -6.30 -0.17 -2.03
CA LYS A 23 -5.98 -1.23 -3.00
C LYS A 23 -4.73 -2.01 -2.64
N VAL A 24 -3.99 -1.59 -1.60
CA VAL A 24 -2.82 -2.33 -1.13
C VAL A 24 -3.30 -3.58 -0.40
N ASN A 25 -2.98 -4.75 -0.96
CA ASN A 25 -3.19 -6.02 -0.28
C ASN A 25 -2.04 -6.22 0.71
N LEU A 26 -2.35 -6.29 2.00
CA LEU A 26 -1.38 -6.60 3.05
C LEU A 26 -1.64 -8.01 3.56
N LYS A 27 -0.59 -8.80 3.69
CA LYS A 27 -0.64 -10.14 4.26
C LYS A 27 0.28 -10.22 5.48
N GLN A 28 -0.18 -10.89 6.52
CA GLN A 28 0.61 -11.12 7.74
C GLN A 28 1.29 -12.47 7.64
N ASN A 29 2.56 -12.57 8.02
CA ASN A 29 3.22 -13.87 8.22
C ASN A 29 2.90 -14.43 9.62
N GLU A 30 3.41 -15.64 9.89
CA GLU A 30 3.22 -16.35 11.16
C GLU A 30 3.86 -15.62 12.35
N GLU A 31 4.85 -14.76 12.09
CA GLU A 31 5.54 -13.93 13.08
C GLU A 31 4.83 -12.58 13.33
N GLY A 32 3.72 -12.32 12.64
CA GLY A 32 2.96 -11.07 12.79
C GLY A 32 3.46 -9.89 11.93
N GLN A 33 4.41 -10.12 11.03
CA GLN A 33 4.94 -9.08 10.15
C GLN A 33 4.07 -8.92 8.91
N TRP A 34 3.81 -7.67 8.52
CA TRP A 34 3.00 -7.32 7.36
C TRP A 34 3.86 -7.07 6.14
N TYR A 35 3.46 -7.65 5.01
CA TYR A 35 4.06 -7.43 3.70
C TYR A 35 3.00 -7.06 2.67
N VAL A 36 3.40 -6.27 1.68
CA VAL A 36 2.57 -6.00 0.52
C VAL A 36 2.55 -7.26 -0.34
N ASP A 37 1.36 -7.82 -0.52
CA ASP A 37 1.12 -8.88 -1.48
C ASP A 37 1.07 -8.24 -2.87
N SER A 38 2.23 -8.23 -3.54
CA SER A 38 2.38 -7.68 -4.88
C SER A 38 1.82 -8.59 -5.97
N GLY A 39 1.22 -9.74 -5.62
CA GLY A 39 0.57 -10.64 -6.56
C GLY A 39 1.49 -11.07 -7.71
N ALA A 40 2.81 -11.14 -7.47
CA ALA A 40 3.76 -11.62 -8.46
C ALA A 40 3.39 -13.05 -8.82
N ALA A 41 2.67 -13.21 -9.93
CA ALA A 41 2.36 -14.49 -10.53
C ALA A 41 3.69 -15.19 -10.84
N ALA A 42 4.09 -16.08 -9.93
CA ALA A 42 5.27 -16.93 -10.07
C ALA A 42 5.04 -18.05 -11.11
N HIS A 43 4.54 -17.71 -12.30
CA HIS A 43 4.60 -18.60 -13.45
C HIS A 43 5.11 -17.84 -14.68
N VAL A 44 6.39 -17.52 -14.68
CA VAL A 44 7.13 -17.66 -15.94
C VAL A 44 8.10 -18.80 -15.73
N THR A 45 7.56 -20.02 -15.62
CA THR A 45 8.32 -21.19 -16.04
C THR A 45 8.39 -21.08 -17.55
N GLY A 46 9.44 -20.42 -18.04
CA GLY A 46 9.89 -20.63 -19.41
C GLY A 46 10.33 -22.08 -19.48
N ASP A 47 9.45 -22.94 -19.98
CA ASP A 47 9.82 -24.30 -20.34
C ASP A 47 10.79 -24.23 -21.52
N VAL A 48 11.79 -25.11 -21.46
CA VAL A 48 13.03 -25.17 -22.27
C VAL A 48 12.77 -25.31 -23.76
#